data_AF-A0A382VPP6-F1
#
_entry.id   AF-A0A382VPP6-F1
#
_cell.length_a   1.000
_cell.length_b   1.000
_cell.length_c   1.000
_cell.angle_alpha   90.00
_cell.angle_beta   90.00
_cell.angle_gamma   90.00
#
_symmetry.space_group_name_H-M   'P 1'
#
loop_
_entity.id
_entity.type
_entity.pdbx_description
1 polymer ?
#
loop_
_entity_poly.entity_id
_entity_poly.type
_entity_poly.pdbx_seq_one_letter_code
_entity_poly.pdbx_strand_id
1 'polypeptide(L)'
;HGEEKPSLILSIVDVENLSRNLYLTSQLLDLGIPVIIVLNMMDRIQEGTLPISVEQLKERLGAADVIPVSAIEKTGMDQLKDSILTNLKSPPNLDVKDIPFEITGIIRSALQPMYQFFKEKMQYSPRLAWAQSVRITSRKEAIKLYESGNSDNSSLNKEKLIELNKIHSAVQQNLSGNTQDLSTLEPQLRYRWIDGILRKKEKEDLVFLSRKSKSEKVDKILTHRFGGPFIFIGLLYLIFQSVFSWAVLPMNWVNNTVTQFGNWVYSVMPEHIIRDLMVEGVIG
;
A
#
# COMPACT_ATOMS: atom_id res chain seq x y z
N HIS A 1 -2.82 -13.25 -20.41
CA HIS A 1 -2.47 -14.07 -19.24
C HIS A 1 -1.18 -14.80 -19.58
N GLY A 2 -0.25 -14.96 -18.63
CA GLY A 2 0.98 -15.75 -18.86
C GLY A 2 0.67 -17.21 -19.19
N GLU A 3 1.67 -17.98 -19.59
CA GLU A 3 1.53 -19.37 -20.04
C GLU A 3 0.93 -20.31 -18.98
N GLU A 4 1.05 -19.98 -17.69
CA GLU A 4 0.43 -20.71 -16.58
C GLU A 4 -0.49 -19.80 -15.75
N LYS A 5 -1.80 -19.90 -15.97
CA LYS A 5 -2.80 -19.19 -15.17
C LYS A 5 -3.00 -19.91 -13.83
N PRO A 6 -2.88 -19.22 -12.68
CA PRO A 6 -3.11 -19.85 -11.38
C PRO A 6 -4.58 -20.27 -11.25
N SER A 7 -4.81 -21.43 -10.61
CA SER A 7 -6.16 -21.96 -10.35
C SER A 7 -6.87 -21.30 -9.17
N LEU A 8 -6.10 -20.72 -8.25
CA LEU A 8 -6.55 -20.12 -6.99
C LEU A 8 -5.54 -19.05 -6.57
N ILE A 9 -6.02 -17.99 -5.93
CA ILE A 9 -5.18 -16.92 -5.37
C ILE A 9 -5.47 -16.82 -3.87
N LEU A 10 -4.40 -16.79 -3.06
CA LEU A 10 -4.48 -16.43 -1.65
C LEU A 10 -4.12 -14.96 -1.49
N SER A 11 -5.07 -14.16 -1.02
CA SER A 11 -4.86 -12.74 -0.75
C SER A 11 -4.74 -12.52 0.76
N ILE A 12 -3.52 -12.28 1.23
CA ILE A 12 -3.25 -12.02 2.66
C ILE A 12 -3.58 -10.56 2.96
N VAL A 13 -4.51 -10.34 3.88
CA VAL A 13 -5.07 -9.04 4.22
C VAL A 13 -4.91 -8.84 5.72
N ASP A 14 -4.20 -7.80 6.13
CA ASP A 14 -4.02 -7.42 7.52
C ASP A 14 -5.26 -6.64 7.99
N VAL A 15 -5.85 -7.08 9.10
CA VAL A 15 -7.05 -6.46 9.69
C VAL A 15 -6.83 -5.02 10.13
N GLU A 16 -5.60 -4.64 10.53
CA GLU A 16 -5.30 -3.25 10.91
C GLU A 16 -5.34 -2.30 9.70
N ASN A 17 -5.10 -2.83 8.50
CA ASN A 17 -4.95 -2.08 7.24
C ASN A 17 -5.94 -2.55 6.16
N LEU A 18 -7.16 -2.92 6.59
CA LEU A 18 -8.14 -3.62 5.77
C LEU A 18 -8.45 -2.92 4.44
N SER A 19 -8.82 -1.63 4.44
CA SER A 19 -9.19 -0.90 3.20
C SER A 19 -8.04 -0.86 2.18
N ARG A 20 -6.81 -0.61 2.65
CA ARG A 20 -5.61 -0.54 1.81
C ARG A 20 -5.25 -1.89 1.21
N ASN A 21 -5.35 -2.97 1.98
CA ASN A 21 -5.02 -4.31 1.48
C ASN A 21 -6.11 -4.83 0.53
N LEU A 22 -7.38 -4.58 0.85
CA LEU A 22 -8.51 -4.91 -0.02
C LEU A 22 -8.49 -4.18 -1.36
N TYR A 23 -7.78 -3.04 -1.47
CA TYR A 23 -7.53 -2.40 -2.75
C TYR A 23 -6.83 -3.35 -3.73
N LEU A 24 -5.76 -4.03 -3.30
CA LEU A 24 -5.09 -5.02 -4.14
C LEU A 24 -5.99 -6.24 -4.37
N THR A 25 -6.65 -6.73 -3.33
CA THR A 25 -7.60 -7.86 -3.43
C THR A 25 -8.69 -7.58 -4.46
N SER A 26 -9.21 -6.36 -4.53
CA SER A 26 -10.21 -5.95 -5.54
C SER A 26 -9.72 -6.15 -6.97
N GLN A 27 -8.43 -5.89 -7.21
CA GLN A 27 -7.81 -6.05 -8.53
C GLN A 27 -7.59 -7.51 -8.88
N LEU A 28 -7.31 -8.36 -7.89
CA LEU A 28 -7.18 -9.80 -8.06
C LEU A 28 -8.53 -10.45 -8.38
N LEU A 29 -9.60 -10.01 -7.71
CA LEU A 29 -10.96 -10.48 -7.95
C LEU A 29 -11.44 -10.20 -9.40
N ASP A 30 -10.92 -9.14 -10.04
CA ASP A 30 -11.27 -8.82 -11.42
C ASP A 30 -10.70 -9.82 -12.43
N LEU A 31 -9.73 -10.66 -12.05
CA LEU A 31 -9.15 -11.70 -12.92
C LEU A 31 -10.11 -12.87 -13.19
N GLY A 32 -11.22 -12.97 -12.44
CA GLY A 32 -12.12 -14.12 -12.49
C GLY A 32 -11.44 -15.42 -12.06
N ILE A 33 -10.40 -15.32 -11.22
CA ILE A 33 -9.74 -16.47 -10.58
C ILE A 33 -10.26 -16.53 -9.15
N PRO A 34 -10.60 -17.71 -8.61
CA PRO A 34 -10.99 -17.85 -7.21
C PRO A 34 -9.97 -17.18 -6.29
N VAL A 35 -10.42 -16.24 -5.46
CA VAL A 35 -9.60 -15.56 -4.45
C VAL A 35 -10.10 -15.93 -3.07
N ILE A 36 -9.25 -16.54 -2.25
CA ILE A 36 -9.46 -16.71 -0.82
C ILE A 36 -8.78 -15.55 -0.11
N ILE A 37 -9.53 -14.80 0.69
CA ILE A 37 -9.01 -13.70 1.49
C ILE A 37 -8.60 -14.27 2.85
N VAL A 38 -7.32 -14.17 3.17
CA VAL A 38 -6.78 -14.57 4.46
C VAL A 38 -6.70 -13.33 5.33
N LEU A 39 -7.66 -13.16 6.25
CA LEU A 39 -7.66 -12.06 7.21
C LEU A 39 -6.66 -12.37 8.32
N ASN A 40 -5.45 -11.85 8.18
CA ASN A 40 -4.33 -12.06 9.10
C ASN A 40 -4.36 -11.07 10.28
N MET A 41 -3.63 -11.41 11.34
CA MET A 41 -3.48 -10.60 12.57
C MET A 41 -4.78 -10.42 13.36
N MET A 42 -5.67 -11.44 13.35
CA MET A 42 -6.93 -11.40 14.10
C MET A 42 -6.74 -11.19 15.61
N ASP A 43 -5.59 -11.58 16.17
CA ASP A 43 -5.20 -11.36 17.56
C ASP A 43 -5.00 -9.88 17.93
N ARG A 44 -4.85 -8.99 16.94
CA ARG A 44 -4.58 -7.56 17.15
C ARG A 44 -5.83 -6.70 17.24
N ILE A 45 -7.00 -7.26 16.90
CA ILE A 45 -8.28 -6.56 16.97
C ILE A 45 -9.10 -7.08 18.15
N GLN A 46 -9.79 -6.17 18.83
CA GLN A 46 -10.71 -6.57 19.90
C GLN A 46 -11.94 -7.25 19.28
N GLU A 47 -12.51 -8.20 20.01
CA GLU A 47 -13.73 -8.89 19.60
C GLU A 47 -14.85 -7.88 19.26
N GLY A 48 -15.47 -8.03 18.08
CA GLY A 48 -16.52 -7.14 17.61
C GLY A 48 -16.06 -5.78 17.03
N THR A 49 -14.75 -5.51 16.96
CA THR A 49 -14.24 -4.27 16.34
C THR A 49 -14.04 -4.35 14.82
N LEU A 50 -14.11 -5.56 14.25
CA LEU A 50 -14.13 -5.72 12.79
C LEU A 50 -15.38 -5.03 12.24
N PRO A 51 -15.24 -4.15 11.23
CA PRO A 51 -16.35 -3.29 10.84
C PRO A 51 -17.43 -4.03 10.03
N ILE A 52 -17.13 -5.25 9.59
CA ILE A 52 -17.99 -6.14 8.81
C ILE A 52 -17.72 -7.60 9.20
N SER A 53 -18.74 -8.46 9.18
CA SER A 53 -18.55 -9.91 9.41
C SER A 53 -17.83 -10.59 8.25
N VAL A 54 -17.22 -11.75 8.52
CA VAL A 54 -16.48 -12.55 7.52
C VAL A 54 -17.38 -12.97 6.36
N GLU A 55 -18.60 -13.39 6.66
CA GLU A 55 -19.62 -13.82 5.70
C GLU A 55 -20.07 -12.66 4.80
N GLN A 56 -20.32 -11.49 5.39
CA GLN A 56 -20.68 -10.29 4.63
C GLN A 56 -19.51 -9.82 3.75
N LEU A 57 -18.28 -9.92 4.24
CA LEU A 57 -17.11 -9.55 3.45
C LEU A 57 -16.95 -10.48 2.24
N LYS A 58 -17.15 -11.79 2.44
CA LYS A 58 -17.13 -12.80 1.39
C LYS A 58 -18.16 -12.50 0.30
N GLU A 59 -19.42 -12.30 0.70
CA GLU A 59 -20.53 -12.05 -0.22
C GLU A 59 -20.33 -10.73 -0.98
N ARG A 60 -20.03 -9.63 -0.27
CA ARG A 60 -19.96 -8.29 -0.87
C ARG A 60 -18.75 -8.10 -1.78
N LEU A 61 -17.63 -8.77 -1.52
CA LEU A 61 -16.47 -8.75 -2.43
C LEU A 61 -16.59 -9.76 -3.57
N GLY A 62 -17.48 -10.76 -3.44
CA GLY A 62 -17.54 -11.89 -4.35
C GLY A 62 -16.27 -12.75 -4.27
N ALA A 63 -15.72 -12.91 -3.06
CA ALA A 63 -14.57 -13.76 -2.82
C ALA A 63 -14.99 -15.23 -2.78
N ALA A 64 -14.07 -16.13 -3.15
CA ALA A 64 -14.30 -17.57 -3.06
C ALA A 64 -14.46 -18.00 -1.60
N ASP A 65 -13.61 -17.44 -0.73
CA ASP A 65 -13.75 -17.59 0.71
C ASP A 65 -13.06 -16.45 1.47
N VAL A 66 -13.38 -16.32 2.77
CA VAL A 66 -12.70 -15.40 3.68
C VAL A 66 -12.40 -16.16 4.96
N ILE A 67 -11.11 -16.28 5.30
CA ILE A 67 -10.65 -17.09 6.43
C ILE A 67 -9.91 -16.19 7.44
N PRO A 68 -10.41 -16.03 8.68
CA PRO A 68 -9.67 -15.38 9.75
C PRO A 68 -8.53 -16.26 10.24
N VAL A 69 -7.33 -15.69 10.32
CA VAL A 69 -6.10 -16.38 10.76
C VAL A 69 -5.38 -15.52 11.80
N SER A 70 -4.94 -16.17 12.88
CA SER A 70 -3.90 -15.62 13.75
C SER A 70 -2.70 -16.56 13.75
N ALA A 71 -1.55 -16.06 13.30
CA ALA A 71 -0.30 -16.80 13.35
C ALA A 71 0.19 -17.02 14.79
N ILE A 72 -0.13 -16.09 15.70
CA ILE A 72 0.27 -16.15 17.11
C ILE A 72 -0.57 -17.20 17.85
N GLU A 73 -1.88 -17.16 17.69
CA GLU A 73 -2.80 -18.10 18.32
C GLU A 73 -2.87 -19.45 17.59
N LYS A 74 -2.22 -19.56 16.41
CA LYS A 74 -2.23 -20.72 15.52
C LYS A 74 -3.65 -21.15 15.12
N THR A 75 -4.55 -20.20 14.97
CA THR A 75 -5.95 -20.42 14.60
C THR A 75 -6.16 -20.19 13.10
N GLY A 76 -7.13 -20.89 12.51
CA GLY A 76 -7.56 -20.70 11.11
C GLY A 76 -6.73 -21.43 10.04
N MET A 77 -5.58 -22.02 10.38
CA MET A 77 -4.72 -22.71 9.40
C MET A 77 -5.33 -23.98 8.81
N ASP A 78 -6.03 -24.78 9.61
CA ASP A 78 -6.68 -25.99 9.10
C ASP A 78 -7.91 -25.65 8.24
N GLN A 79 -8.70 -24.66 8.66
CA GLN A 79 -9.79 -24.10 7.87
C GLN A 79 -9.30 -23.55 6.51
N LEU A 80 -8.13 -22.89 6.49
CA LEU A 80 -7.53 -22.40 5.26
C LEU A 80 -7.17 -23.56 4.31
N LYS A 81 -6.56 -24.63 4.82
CA LYS A 81 -6.23 -25.83 4.00
C LYS A 81 -7.50 -26.46 3.42
N ASP A 82 -8.53 -26.62 4.24
CA ASP A 82 -9.81 -27.20 3.81
C ASP A 82 -10.49 -26.33 2.74
N SER A 83 -10.47 -25.02 2.91
CA SER A 83 -10.98 -24.06 1.93
C SER A 83 -10.21 -24.11 0.61
N ILE A 84 -8.87 -24.23 0.64
CA ILE A 84 -8.04 -24.40 -0.55
C ILE A 84 -8.43 -25.68 -1.29
N LEU A 85 -8.50 -26.82 -0.59
CA LEU A 85 -8.83 -28.11 -1.19
C LEU A 85 -10.24 -28.11 -1.80
N THR A 86 -11.19 -27.47 -1.13
CA THR A 86 -12.57 -27.35 -1.61
C THR A 86 -12.64 -26.52 -2.89
N ASN A 87 -12.01 -25.34 -2.91
CA ASN A 87 -12.03 -24.44 -4.07
C ASN A 87 -11.21 -24.97 -5.26
N LEU A 88 -10.20 -25.80 -5.02
CA LEU A 88 -9.48 -26.49 -6.11
C LEU A 88 -10.30 -27.62 -6.73
N LYS A 89 -11.10 -28.35 -5.94
CA LYS A 89 -11.96 -29.45 -6.43
C LYS A 89 -13.25 -28.95 -7.07
N SER A 90 -13.84 -27.91 -6.52
CA SER A 90 -15.13 -27.36 -6.93
C SER A 90 -15.06 -25.84 -6.92
N PRO A 91 -14.44 -25.25 -7.96
CA PRO A 91 -14.28 -23.81 -8.03
C PRO A 91 -15.66 -23.13 -8.10
N PRO A 92 -15.86 -22.03 -7.36
CA PRO A 92 -17.11 -21.30 -7.41
C PRO A 92 -17.33 -20.72 -8.81
N ASN A 93 -18.60 -20.61 -9.21
CA ASN A 93 -18.91 -19.89 -10.44
C ASN A 93 -18.73 -18.38 -10.22
N LEU A 94 -17.71 -17.82 -10.86
CA LEU A 94 -17.34 -16.41 -10.77
C LEU A 94 -17.78 -15.61 -12.00
N ASP A 95 -18.81 -16.05 -12.73
CA ASP A 95 -19.32 -15.36 -13.92
C ASP A 95 -20.07 -14.07 -13.55
N VAL A 96 -19.28 -13.06 -13.14
CA VAL A 96 -19.77 -11.72 -12.83
C VAL A 96 -19.78 -10.89 -14.11
N LYS A 97 -20.97 -10.43 -14.49
CA LYS A 97 -21.21 -9.70 -15.75
C LYS A 97 -20.68 -8.27 -15.76
N ASP A 98 -20.37 -7.70 -14.59
CA ASP A 98 -19.95 -6.31 -14.46
C ASP A 98 -18.93 -6.14 -13.33
N ILE A 99 -18.30 -4.96 -13.28
CA ILE A 99 -17.50 -4.53 -12.13
C ILE A 99 -18.40 -4.18 -10.94
N PRO A 100 -17.95 -4.39 -9.70
CA PRO A 100 -18.79 -4.22 -8.52
C PRO A 100 -18.93 -2.76 -8.06
N PHE A 101 -18.27 -1.81 -8.73
CA PHE A 101 -18.31 -0.39 -8.43
C PHE A 101 -18.93 0.42 -9.56
N GLU A 102 -19.73 1.42 -9.20
CA GLU A 102 -20.44 2.23 -10.19
C GLU A 102 -19.51 3.17 -10.97
N ILE A 103 -19.60 3.09 -12.29
CA ILE A 103 -19.06 4.09 -13.22
C ILE A 103 -20.24 4.93 -13.73
N THR A 104 -20.14 6.25 -13.62
CA THR A 104 -21.19 7.19 -14.07
C THR A 104 -21.40 7.14 -15.59
N GLY A 105 -22.57 7.56 -16.07
CA GLY A 105 -22.94 7.43 -17.50
C GLY A 105 -21.94 8.05 -18.48
N ILE A 106 -21.37 9.22 -18.16
CA ILE A 106 -20.36 9.88 -19.01
C ILE A 106 -19.10 9.01 -19.11
N ILE A 107 -18.55 8.58 -17.97
CA ILE A 107 -17.32 7.78 -17.93
C ILE A 107 -17.58 6.40 -18.55
N ARG A 108 -18.72 5.77 -18.25
CA ARG A 108 -19.09 4.47 -18.78
C ARG A 108 -19.24 4.50 -20.29
N SER A 109 -19.93 5.52 -20.82
CA SER A 109 -20.06 5.74 -22.26
C SER A 109 -18.71 5.96 -22.93
N ALA A 110 -17.85 6.79 -22.34
CA ALA A 110 -16.50 7.04 -22.84
C ALA A 110 -15.63 5.77 -22.85
N LEU A 111 -15.76 4.89 -21.85
CA LEU A 111 -15.01 3.63 -21.74
C LEU A 111 -15.59 2.48 -22.58
N GLN A 112 -16.81 2.62 -23.11
CA GLN A 112 -17.51 1.55 -23.83
C GLN A 112 -16.70 0.99 -25.02
N PRO A 113 -16.05 1.79 -25.89
CA PRO A 113 -15.26 1.25 -27.00
C PRO A 113 -14.10 0.38 -26.51
N MET A 114 -13.45 0.79 -25.41
CA MET A 114 -12.35 0.04 -24.82
C MET A 114 -12.83 -1.25 -24.14
N TYR A 115 -14.00 -1.23 -23.51
CA TYR A 115 -14.64 -2.45 -23.01
C TYR A 115 -14.91 -3.45 -24.13
N GLN A 116 -15.47 -3.00 -25.27
CA GLN A 116 -15.75 -3.90 -26.40
C GLN A 116 -14.46 -4.48 -26.98
N PHE A 117 -13.41 -3.67 -27.09
CA PHE A 117 -12.10 -4.17 -27.49
C PHE A 117 -11.59 -5.30 -26.57
N PHE A 118 -11.61 -5.10 -25.25
CA PHE A 118 -11.16 -6.14 -24.32
C PHE A 118 -12.04 -7.39 -24.33
N LYS A 119 -13.36 -7.22 -24.47
CA LYS A 119 -14.29 -8.33 -24.50
C LYS A 119 -14.19 -9.14 -25.80
N GLU A 120 -14.21 -8.48 -26.95
CA GLU A 120 -14.34 -9.14 -28.25
C GLU A 120 -12.98 -9.52 -28.86
N LYS A 121 -11.99 -8.61 -28.78
CA LYS A 121 -10.66 -8.81 -29.41
C LYS A 121 -9.68 -9.55 -28.50
N MET A 122 -9.77 -9.31 -27.19
CA MET A 122 -8.92 -9.93 -26.17
C MET A 122 -9.61 -11.08 -25.43
N GLN A 123 -10.90 -11.32 -25.67
CA GLN A 123 -11.68 -12.41 -25.08
C GLN A 123 -11.67 -12.40 -23.54
N TYR A 124 -11.60 -11.21 -22.94
CA TYR A 124 -11.63 -11.07 -21.49
C TYR A 124 -13.05 -11.27 -20.96
N SER A 125 -13.15 -11.76 -19.72
CA SER A 125 -14.44 -11.80 -19.02
C SER A 125 -15.02 -10.38 -18.91
N PRO A 126 -16.36 -10.22 -18.83
CA PRO A 126 -16.97 -8.90 -18.75
C PRO A 126 -16.41 -8.02 -17.62
N ARG A 127 -16.22 -8.60 -16.43
CA ARG A 127 -15.61 -7.91 -15.28
C ARG A 127 -14.16 -7.48 -15.56
N LEU A 128 -13.33 -8.38 -16.11
CA LEU A 128 -11.94 -8.06 -16.44
C LEU A 128 -11.85 -6.98 -17.53
N ALA A 129 -12.70 -7.05 -18.55
CA ALA A 129 -12.75 -6.06 -19.63
C ALA A 129 -13.03 -4.65 -19.08
N TRP A 130 -14.04 -4.49 -18.22
CA TRP A 130 -14.32 -3.21 -17.56
C TRP A 130 -13.17 -2.75 -16.67
N ALA A 131 -12.60 -3.65 -15.85
CA ALA A 131 -11.48 -3.32 -14.98
C ALA A 131 -10.25 -2.83 -15.76
N GLN A 132 -9.95 -3.46 -16.91
CA GLN A 132 -8.84 -3.06 -17.79
C GLN A 132 -9.12 -1.72 -18.49
N SER A 133 -10.36 -1.49 -18.94
CA SER A 133 -10.75 -0.19 -19.50
C SER A 133 -10.49 0.95 -18.50
N VAL A 134 -10.92 0.78 -17.25
CA VAL A 134 -10.67 1.79 -16.20
C VAL A 134 -9.17 1.94 -15.93
N ARG A 135 -8.44 0.82 -15.83
CA ARG A 135 -7.01 0.82 -15.48
C ARG A 135 -6.15 1.51 -16.53
N ILE A 136 -6.36 1.25 -17.82
CA ILE A 136 -5.54 1.82 -18.91
C ILE A 136 -5.86 3.31 -19.12
N THR A 137 -7.11 3.72 -18.92
CA THR A 137 -7.45 5.15 -18.88
C THR A 137 -6.77 5.87 -17.72
N SER A 138 -6.75 5.24 -16.54
CA SER A 138 -6.20 5.86 -15.33
C SER A 138 -4.67 5.84 -15.31
N ARG A 139 -4.02 4.79 -15.83
CA ARG A 139 -2.57 4.61 -15.74
C ARG A 139 -1.93 4.65 -17.12
N LYS A 140 -1.25 5.75 -17.44
CA LYS A 140 -0.56 5.93 -18.73
C LYS A 140 0.39 4.77 -19.06
N GLU A 141 1.09 4.24 -18.06
CA GLU A 141 2.05 3.14 -18.23
C GLU A 141 1.39 1.77 -18.43
N ALA A 142 0.09 1.62 -18.10
CA ALA A 142 -0.57 0.32 -18.22
C ALA A 142 -0.74 -0.13 -19.67
N ILE A 143 -0.80 0.80 -20.64
CA ILE A 143 -0.84 0.46 -22.06
C ILE A 143 0.48 -0.18 -22.53
N LYS A 144 1.62 0.26 -21.98
CA LYS A 144 2.95 -0.26 -22.33
C LYS A 144 3.13 -1.74 -21.97
N LEU A 145 2.37 -2.24 -21.00
CA LEU A 145 2.36 -3.68 -20.67
C LEU A 145 1.81 -4.54 -21.80
N TYR A 146 0.89 -3.99 -22.60
CA TYR A 146 0.39 -4.66 -23.80
C TYR A 146 1.38 -4.56 -24.97
N GLU A 147 2.18 -3.49 -25.00
CA GLU A 147 3.25 -3.31 -25.99
C GLU A 147 4.42 -4.26 -25.72
N SER A 148 4.82 -4.43 -24.45
CA SER A 148 5.96 -5.27 -24.05
C SER A 148 5.64 -6.76 -23.97
N GLY A 149 4.39 -7.13 -23.66
CA GLY A 149 3.95 -8.53 -23.58
C GLY A 149 3.76 -9.24 -24.92
N ASN A 150 3.91 -8.52 -26.05
CA ASN A 150 3.71 -9.02 -27.41
C ASN A 150 5.02 -9.06 -28.22
N SER A 151 6.09 -9.60 -27.62
CA SER A 151 7.37 -9.87 -28.29
C SER A 151 7.26 -10.86 -29.46
N ASP A 152 6.15 -11.61 -29.55
CA ASP A 152 5.83 -12.44 -30.71
C ASP A 152 5.32 -11.59 -31.88
N ASN A 153 6.15 -11.54 -32.92
CA ASN A 153 6.04 -10.77 -34.16
C ASN A 153 4.84 -11.14 -35.07
N SER A 154 3.71 -11.59 -34.52
CA SER A 154 2.51 -11.82 -35.32
C SER A 154 1.90 -10.47 -35.77
N SER A 155 1.58 -10.36 -37.06
CA SER A 155 0.88 -9.20 -37.63
C SER A 155 -0.44 -8.89 -36.90
N LEU A 156 -1.13 -9.95 -36.44
CA LEU A 156 -2.38 -9.89 -35.69
C LEU A 156 -2.23 -9.18 -34.33
N ASN A 157 -1.10 -9.32 -33.65
CA ASN A 157 -0.86 -8.62 -32.38
C ASN A 157 -0.58 -7.12 -32.59
N LYS A 158 0.11 -6.77 -33.69
CA LYS A 158 0.38 -5.36 -34.04
C LYS A 158 -0.90 -4.60 -34.40
N GLU A 159 -1.80 -5.21 -35.15
CA GLU A 159 -3.11 -4.61 -35.47
C GLU A 159 -3.93 -4.32 -34.20
N LYS A 160 -4.01 -5.29 -33.28
CA LYS A 160 -4.69 -5.10 -31.99
C LYS A 160 -4.10 -3.95 -31.18
N LEU A 161 -2.77 -3.79 -31.17
CA LEU A 161 -2.11 -2.70 -30.45
C LEU A 161 -2.37 -1.32 -31.07
N ILE A 162 -2.39 -1.23 -32.39
CA ILE A 162 -2.72 0.02 -33.10
C ILE A 162 -4.17 0.42 -32.80
N GLU A 163 -5.09 -0.54 -32.85
CA GLU A 163 -6.50 -0.32 -32.51
C GLU A 163 -6.66 0.14 -31.06
N LEU A 164 -6.01 -0.54 -30.10
CA LEU A 164 -6.04 -0.18 -28.68
C LEU A 164 -5.52 1.23 -28.42
N ASN A 165 -4.38 1.61 -29.03
CA ASN A 165 -3.81 2.95 -28.89
C ASN A 165 -4.74 4.04 -29.46
N LYS A 166 -5.40 3.76 -30.59
CA LYS A 166 -6.38 4.67 -31.20
C LYS A 166 -7.60 4.86 -30.28
N ILE A 167 -8.12 3.77 -29.73
CA ILE A 167 -9.23 3.82 -28.78
C ILE A 167 -8.82 4.61 -27.53
N HIS A 168 -7.67 4.29 -26.94
CA HIS A 168 -7.15 4.94 -25.74
C HIS A 168 -7.03 6.46 -25.92
N SER A 169 -6.44 6.91 -27.03
CA SER A 169 -6.31 8.34 -27.36
C SER A 169 -7.68 9.03 -27.46
N ALA A 170 -8.66 8.39 -28.11
CA ALA A 170 -10.01 8.93 -28.23
C ALA A 170 -10.71 9.03 -26.86
N VAL A 171 -10.57 8.01 -26.00
CA VAL A 171 -11.11 8.03 -24.63
C VAL A 171 -10.47 9.16 -23.81
N GLN A 172 -9.15 9.32 -23.89
CA GLN A 172 -8.45 10.40 -23.17
C GLN A 172 -8.92 11.76 -23.64
N GLN A 173 -9.08 11.98 -24.94
CA GLN A 173 -9.56 13.25 -25.48
C GLN A 173 -10.99 13.57 -25.02
N ASN A 174 -11.89 12.59 -25.05
CA ASN A 174 -13.27 12.76 -24.61
C ASN A 174 -13.39 13.10 -23.11
N LEU A 175 -12.47 12.59 -22.29
CA LEU A 175 -12.47 12.83 -20.85
C LEU A 175 -11.64 14.04 -20.42
N SER A 176 -10.68 14.51 -21.23
CA SER A 176 -9.81 15.64 -20.87
C SER A 176 -10.55 16.98 -20.74
N GLY A 177 -11.73 17.11 -21.35
CA GLY A 177 -12.51 18.36 -21.33
C GLY A 177 -13.31 18.63 -20.05
N ASN A 178 -13.61 17.59 -19.25
CA ASN A 178 -14.62 17.69 -18.17
C ASN A 178 -14.26 16.93 -16.87
N THR A 179 -13.14 16.22 -16.80
CA THR A 179 -12.88 15.29 -15.69
C THR A 179 -11.65 15.67 -14.86
N GLN A 180 -11.80 15.50 -13.55
CA GLN A 180 -10.75 15.47 -12.54
C GLN A 180 -9.60 14.54 -13.00
N ASP A 181 -8.38 14.76 -12.48
CA ASP A 181 -7.17 13.99 -12.85
C ASP A 181 -7.46 12.49 -13.02
N LEU A 182 -7.43 12.01 -14.27
CA LEU A 182 -7.76 10.64 -14.65
C LEU A 182 -6.90 9.62 -13.91
N SER A 183 -5.69 9.99 -13.47
CA SER A 183 -4.83 9.11 -12.70
C SER A 183 -5.40 8.69 -11.35
N THR A 184 -6.32 9.50 -10.83
CA THR A 184 -7.01 9.24 -9.55
C THR A 184 -8.32 8.47 -9.70
N LEU A 185 -8.80 8.26 -10.93
CA LEU A 185 -10.10 7.65 -11.21
C LEU A 185 -10.21 6.22 -10.65
N GLU A 186 -9.31 5.31 -11.05
CA GLU A 186 -9.31 3.92 -10.54
C GLU A 186 -9.19 3.88 -8.99
N PRO A 187 -8.22 4.57 -8.36
CA PRO A 187 -8.13 4.65 -6.91
C PRO A 187 -9.44 5.09 -6.24
N GLN A 188 -10.03 6.19 -6.70
CA GLN A 188 -11.24 6.76 -6.09
C GLN A 188 -12.43 5.80 -6.19
N LEU A 189 -12.65 5.18 -7.36
CA LEU A 189 -13.75 4.23 -7.56
C LEU A 189 -13.61 3.01 -6.65
N ARG A 190 -12.41 2.44 -6.55
CA ARG A 190 -12.15 1.24 -5.73
C ARG A 190 -12.24 1.55 -4.24
N TYR A 191 -11.60 2.62 -3.76
CA TYR A 191 -11.68 2.99 -2.34
C TYR A 191 -13.12 3.32 -1.93
N ARG A 192 -13.86 4.06 -2.76
CA ARG A 192 -15.29 4.34 -2.49
C ARG A 192 -16.11 3.05 -2.35
N TRP A 193 -15.86 2.07 -3.21
CA TRP A 193 -16.53 0.78 -3.15
C TRP A 193 -16.12 -0.03 -1.91
N ILE A 194 -14.83 -0.15 -1.64
CA ILE A 194 -14.29 -0.88 -0.48
C ILE A 194 -14.78 -0.25 0.81
N ASP A 195 -14.71 1.07 0.95
CA ASP A 195 -15.22 1.76 2.13
C ASP A 195 -16.74 1.59 2.28
N GLY A 196 -17.47 1.54 1.16
CA GLY A 196 -18.88 1.17 1.15
C GLY A 196 -19.13 -0.26 1.65
N ILE A 197 -18.22 -1.20 1.34
CA ILE A 197 -18.23 -2.57 1.86
C ILE A 197 -17.93 -2.60 3.36
N LEU A 198 -16.93 -1.84 3.80
CA LEU A 198 -16.49 -1.85 5.19
C LEU A 198 -17.39 -1.03 6.13
N ARG A 199 -18.26 -0.15 5.62
CA ARG A 199 -19.18 0.62 6.49
C ARG A 199 -20.14 -0.30 7.25
N LYS A 200 -20.06 -0.23 8.58
CA LYS A 200 -21.07 -0.77 9.50
C LYS A 200 -22.41 -0.10 9.18
N LYS A 201 -23.49 -0.86 9.09
CA LYS A 201 -24.83 -0.37 8.73
C LYS A 201 -25.49 0.43 9.88
N GLU A 202 -24.74 1.33 10.51
CA GLU A 202 -25.29 2.28 11.46
C GLU A 202 -25.69 3.54 10.67
N LYS A 203 -26.97 3.90 10.84
CA LYS A 203 -27.50 5.19 10.42
C LYS A 203 -26.68 6.27 11.11
N GLU A 204 -25.75 6.90 10.39
CA GLU A 204 -25.49 8.34 10.45
C GLU A 204 -24.35 8.71 9.51
N ASP A 205 -24.76 9.49 8.52
CA ASP A 205 -24.06 10.58 7.89
C ASP A 205 -22.72 10.38 7.19
N LEU A 206 -22.75 10.92 5.98
CA LEU A 206 -21.69 11.44 5.15
C LEU A 206 -20.71 12.34 5.94
N VAL A 207 -19.91 11.78 6.84
CA VAL A 207 -18.65 12.42 7.26
C VAL A 207 -17.59 12.03 6.24
N PHE A 208 -17.70 12.72 5.10
CA PHE A 208 -16.63 12.94 4.14
C PHE A 208 -15.33 13.29 4.87
N LEU A 209 -14.27 12.52 4.59
CA LEU A 209 -12.86 12.81 4.89
C LEU A 209 -12.51 12.89 6.39
N SER A 210 -11.33 12.34 6.74
CA SER A 210 -10.65 12.57 8.01
C SER A 210 -11.07 11.68 9.20
N ARG A 211 -10.54 10.46 9.24
CA ARG A 211 -9.89 10.02 10.50
C ARG A 211 -8.45 10.52 10.47
N LYS A 212 -8.25 11.79 10.81
CA LYS A 212 -6.91 12.39 10.96
C LYS A 212 -6.11 11.56 11.96
N SER A 213 -5.13 10.80 11.48
CA SER A 213 -4.14 10.18 12.33
C SER A 213 -3.43 11.28 13.15
N LYS A 214 -3.02 11.00 14.39
CA LYS A 214 -2.21 11.95 15.19
C LYS A 214 -0.98 12.42 14.39
N SER A 215 -0.46 11.56 13.51
CA SER A 215 0.61 11.86 12.56
C SER A 215 0.25 12.97 11.57
N GLU A 216 -0.96 12.99 11.01
CA GLU A 216 -1.41 14.03 10.06
C GLU A 216 -1.59 15.41 10.72
N LYS A 217 -1.93 15.46 12.02
CA LYS A 217 -2.02 16.73 12.77
C LYS A 217 -0.64 17.34 12.98
N VAL A 218 0.34 16.50 13.31
CA VAL A 218 1.74 16.90 13.45
C VAL A 218 2.28 17.34 12.09
N ASP A 219 2.06 16.56 11.05
CA ASP A 219 2.54 16.89 9.70
C ASP A 219 1.96 18.22 9.19
N LYS A 220 0.67 18.49 9.44
CA LYS A 220 0.04 19.77 9.10
C LYS A 220 0.67 20.98 9.82
N ILE A 221 1.12 20.81 11.06
CA ILE A 221 1.78 21.89 11.81
C ILE A 221 3.22 22.09 11.36
N LEU A 222 3.92 20.99 11.06
CA LEU A 222 5.29 20.99 10.56
C LEU A 222 5.39 21.57 9.15
N THR A 223 4.39 21.36 8.29
CA THR A 223 4.38 21.81 6.89
C THR A 223 3.67 23.15 6.67
N HIS A 224 3.33 23.88 7.72
CA HIS A 224 2.62 25.16 7.59
C HIS A 224 3.44 26.16 6.76
N ARG A 225 2.85 26.77 5.73
CA ARG A 225 3.54 27.66 4.76
C ARG A 225 4.42 28.74 5.40
N PHE A 226 3.97 29.32 6.51
CA PHE A 226 4.72 30.34 7.25
C PHE A 226 5.32 29.82 8.56
N GLY A 227 4.75 28.77 9.16
CA GLY A 227 5.15 28.27 10.48
C GLY A 227 6.20 27.16 10.42
N GLY A 228 6.15 26.36 9.36
CA GLY A 228 7.06 25.25 9.09
C GLY A 228 8.53 25.67 9.06
N PRO A 229 8.92 26.74 8.34
CA PRO A 229 10.30 27.22 8.36
C PRO A 229 10.80 27.60 9.76
N PHE A 230 9.97 28.24 10.59
CA PHE A 230 10.36 28.60 11.97
C PHE A 230 10.49 27.38 12.87
N ILE A 231 9.57 26.42 12.77
CA ILE A 231 9.63 25.17 13.52
C ILE A 231 10.86 24.36 13.11
N PHE A 232 11.17 24.31 11.81
CA PHE A 232 12.35 23.62 11.29
C PHE A 232 13.65 24.24 11.82
N ILE A 233 13.77 25.57 11.78
CA ILE A 233 14.94 26.27 12.34
C ILE A 233 15.05 26.04 13.84
N GLY A 234 13.94 26.10 14.58
CA GLY A 234 13.91 25.85 16.02
C GLY A 234 14.34 24.42 16.38
N LEU A 235 13.90 23.43 15.60
CA LEU A 235 14.28 22.04 15.78
C LEU A 235 15.77 21.83 15.46
N LEU A 236 16.26 22.42 14.37
CA LEU A 236 17.67 22.39 14.01
C LEU A 236 18.55 23.04 15.09
N TYR A 237 18.11 24.18 15.63
CA TYR A 237 18.78 24.86 16.75
C TYR A 237 18.80 23.99 18.00
N LEU A 238 17.69 23.33 18.34
CA LEU A 238 17.59 22.44 19.50
C LEU A 238 18.54 21.25 19.36
N ILE A 239 18.60 20.62 18.18
CA ILE A 239 19.55 19.54 17.90
C ILE A 239 20.98 20.03 18.10
N PHE A 240 21.32 21.18 17.51
CA PHE A 240 22.66 21.77 17.64
C PHE A 240 23.01 22.03 19.11
N GLN A 241 22.14 22.73 19.84
CA GLN A 241 22.32 23.00 21.28
C GLN A 241 22.45 21.71 22.10
N SER A 242 21.66 20.69 21.79
CA SER A 242 21.71 19.41 22.50
C SER A 242 23.04 18.71 22.27
N VAL A 243 23.56 18.70 21.03
CA VAL A 243 24.87 18.10 20.73
C VAL A 243 25.98 18.79 21.52
N PHE A 244 26.02 20.13 21.56
CA PHE A 244 27.09 20.83 22.32
C PHE A 244 26.91 20.72 23.83
N SER A 245 25.68 20.83 24.34
CA SER A 245 25.44 20.77 25.78
C SER A 245 25.64 19.36 26.33
N TRP A 246 25.16 18.33 25.62
CA TRP A 246 25.27 16.95 26.07
C TRP A 246 26.63 16.34 25.77
N ALA A 247 27.39 16.82 24.79
CA ALA A 247 28.75 16.34 24.55
C ALA A 247 29.76 16.82 25.62
N VAL A 248 29.50 17.94 26.30
CA VAL A 248 30.36 18.45 27.38
C VAL A 248 30.39 17.51 28.58
N LEU A 249 29.27 16.84 28.90
CA LEU A 249 29.20 15.89 30.03
C LEU A 249 30.15 14.69 29.89
N PRO A 250 30.13 13.89 28.80
CA PRO A 250 31.07 12.80 28.60
C PRO A 250 32.50 13.30 28.36
N MET A 251 32.69 14.46 27.72
CA MET A 251 34.02 15.08 27.56
C MET A 251 34.65 15.38 28.92
N ASN A 252 33.91 16.02 29.83
CA ASN A 252 34.37 16.30 31.19
C ASN A 252 34.63 15.03 31.98
N TRP A 253 33.81 13.99 31.79
CA TRP A 253 34.01 12.70 32.44
C TRP A 253 35.32 12.02 31.99
N VAL A 254 35.59 12.00 30.68
CA VAL A 254 36.84 11.47 30.12
C VAL A 254 38.03 12.28 30.62
N ASN A 255 37.97 13.62 30.53
CA ASN A 255 39.06 14.49 30.99
C ASN A 255 39.38 14.27 32.47
N ASN A 256 38.36 14.29 33.35
CA ASN A 256 38.58 14.07 34.78
C ASN A 256 39.18 12.70 35.07
N THR A 257 38.77 11.66 34.33
CA THR A 257 39.30 10.29 34.50
C THR A 257 40.77 10.22 34.07
N VAL A 258 41.11 10.84 32.93
CA VAL A 258 42.48 10.91 32.41
C VAL A 258 43.39 11.71 33.35
N THR A 259 42.92 12.85 33.86
CA THR A 259 43.66 13.67 34.83
C THR A 259 43.87 12.94 36.17
N GLN A 260 42.86 12.24 36.68
CA GLN A 260 43.01 11.42 37.90
C GLN A 260 44.03 10.30 37.71
N PHE A 261 44.02 9.66 36.55
CA PHE A 261 45.00 8.64 36.19
C PHE A 261 46.42 9.21 36.09
N GLY A 262 46.58 10.38 35.46
CA GLY A 262 47.86 11.10 35.39
C GLY A 262 48.42 11.44 36.77
N ASN A 263 47.59 11.97 37.67
CA ASN A 263 47.99 12.30 39.04
C ASN A 263 48.36 11.06 39.87
N TRP A 264 47.64 9.94 39.67
CA TRP A 264 47.99 8.68 40.32
C TRP A 264 49.36 8.18 39.85
N VAL A 265 49.62 8.20 38.54
CA VAL A 265 50.92 7.85 37.96
C VAL A 265 52.04 8.75 38.51
N TYR A 266 51.78 10.05 38.65
CA TYR A 266 52.72 11.02 39.23
C TYR A 266 53.08 10.67 40.69
N SER A 267 52.12 10.20 41.48
CA SER A 267 52.33 9.86 42.90
C SER A 267 53.07 8.55 43.14
N VAL A 268 53.02 7.62 42.17
CA VAL A 268 53.63 6.29 42.30
C VAL A 268 55.02 6.24 41.64
N MET A 269 55.29 7.06 40.63
CA MET A 269 56.59 7.08 39.95
C MET A 269 57.61 8.04 40.61
N PRO A 270 58.87 7.60 40.79
CA PRO A 270 59.95 8.46 41.27
C PRO A 270 60.27 9.58 40.28
N GLU A 271 60.83 10.68 40.78
CA GLU A 271 61.12 11.88 39.97
C GLU A 271 62.19 11.60 38.90
N HIS A 272 61.76 11.43 37.66
CA HIS A 272 62.63 11.24 36.50
C HIS A 272 61.97 11.82 35.24
N ILE A 273 62.78 12.17 34.23
CA ILE A 273 62.34 12.70 32.92
C ILE A 273 61.20 11.88 32.27
N ILE A 274 61.13 10.57 32.53
CA ILE A 274 60.13 9.66 31.92
C ILE A 274 58.75 9.88 32.53
N ARG A 275 58.67 10.25 33.82
CA ARG A 275 57.42 10.60 34.51
C ARG A 275 56.80 11.83 33.86
N ASP A 276 57.61 12.87 33.70
CA ASP A 276 57.15 14.16 33.17
C ASP A 276 56.76 14.02 31.69
N LEU A 277 57.50 13.22 30.91
CA LEU A 277 57.17 12.93 29.50
C LEU A 277 55.87 12.13 29.33
N MET A 278 55.56 11.17 30.23
CA MET A 278 54.31 10.41 30.19
C MET A 278 53.11 11.21 30.68
N VAL A 279 53.25 11.96 31.77
CA VAL A 279 52.15 12.70 32.37
C VAL A 279 51.80 13.95 31.56
N GLU A 280 52.79 14.74 31.14
CA GLU A 280 52.56 15.99 30.41
C GLU A 280 52.46 15.79 28.88
N GLY A 281 53.06 14.72 28.34
CA GLY A 281 53.12 14.49 26.89
C GLY A 281 52.09 13.51 26.33
N VAL A 282 51.75 12.45 27.06
CA VAL A 282 50.89 11.35 26.56
C VAL A 282 49.50 11.35 27.21
N ILE A 283 49.44 11.65 28.52
CA ILE A 283 48.19 11.57 29.28
C ILE A 283 47.38 12.85 29.13
N GLY A 284 47.98 14.04 29.26
CA GLY A 284 47.32 15.33 29.00
C GLY A 284 46.04 15.56 29.80
#